data_AF-A0A925P209-F1
#
_entry.id   AF-A0A925P209-F1
#
_cell.length_a   1.000
_cell.length_b   1.000
_cell.length_c   1.000
_cell.angle_alpha   90.00
_cell.angle_beta   90.00
_cell.angle_gamma   90.00
#
_symmetry.space_group_name_H-M   'P 1'
#
loop_
_entity.id
_entity.type
_entity.pdbx_description
1 polymer ?
#
loop_
_entity_poly.entity_id
_entity_poly.type
_entity_poly.pdbx_seq_one_letter_code
_entity_poly.pdbx_strand_id
1 'polypeptide(L)'
;MRTEYCGLISSVHLGQTVTLYGWVHRRRDHGGVIFIDLRDREGLVQVVCDPDNAATFATAEKIRNEFVVKISGLVRRRPAGTVNQNLVSGEIEVLARSIEILNMSATPPFQMDDENLSETVRLEYRYLDLRRPQMQNNLRLRYKVAMAVRRFLDAQGFIDIETPMLTKSTPEGARDYLVPSRVHPGEFFALPQSPQLFKQLLMMAGFDRYYQITKCFRDEDLRADRQPEFTQIDIETSFLGVAEIIGLMEAMVRAIFKETMGIALSDPFPRLSFTEAMSKYGSDKPDLRVPIVLTELTDIMREVDFKVFRDAATAPNGRVAALRVPGGGTLSRKEIDDYTQFVAIYGAKGLAYIKVNEIAKGREGLQSPIVKNLSDVA
;
A
#
# COMPACT_ATOMS: atom_id res chain seq x y z
N MET A 1 -36.00 -11.26 -4.00
CA MET A 1 -34.70 -10.87 -3.37
C MET A 1 -33.57 -11.27 -4.32
N ARG A 2 -32.33 -10.74 -4.20
CA ARG A 2 -31.21 -11.04 -5.12
C ARG A 2 -30.98 -12.55 -5.23
N THR A 3 -30.78 -13.08 -6.44
CA THR A 3 -30.48 -14.50 -6.66
C THR A 3 -28.99 -14.78 -6.82
N GLU A 4 -28.24 -13.84 -7.39
CA GLU A 4 -26.79 -13.96 -7.63
C GLU A 4 -26.14 -12.57 -7.75
N TYR A 5 -24.82 -12.49 -7.61
CA TYR A 5 -24.00 -11.32 -7.87
C TYR A 5 -23.58 -11.24 -9.34
N CYS A 6 -23.51 -10.01 -9.85
CA CYS A 6 -23.19 -9.65 -11.23
C CYS A 6 -21.90 -10.31 -11.70
N GLY A 7 -20.80 -10.12 -10.96
CA GLY A 7 -19.48 -10.65 -11.33
C GLY A 7 -19.33 -12.17 -11.23
N LEU A 8 -20.31 -12.87 -10.64
CA LEU A 8 -20.30 -14.33 -10.50
C LEU A 8 -21.17 -15.05 -11.53
N ILE A 9 -21.95 -14.30 -12.34
CA ILE A 9 -22.71 -14.90 -13.44
C ILE A 9 -21.71 -15.48 -14.44
N SER A 10 -21.92 -16.76 -14.75
CA SER A 10 -21.07 -17.57 -15.61
C SER A 10 -21.91 -18.59 -16.37
N SER A 11 -21.26 -19.44 -17.17
CA SER A 11 -21.91 -20.47 -18.00
C SER A 11 -22.78 -21.46 -17.21
N VAL A 12 -22.53 -21.65 -15.91
CA VAL A 12 -23.36 -22.51 -15.04
C VAL A 12 -24.80 -22.00 -14.88
N HIS A 13 -25.03 -20.71 -15.18
CA HIS A 13 -26.34 -20.07 -15.07
C HIS A 13 -27.11 -20.04 -16.38
N LEU A 14 -26.58 -20.60 -17.47
CA LEU A 14 -27.23 -20.55 -18.79
C LEU A 14 -28.66 -21.10 -18.75
N GLY A 15 -29.59 -20.34 -19.35
CA GLY A 15 -31.01 -20.69 -19.39
C GLY A 15 -31.77 -20.39 -18.09
N GLN A 16 -31.09 -19.96 -17.03
CA GLN A 16 -31.72 -19.62 -15.75
C GLN A 16 -32.18 -18.16 -15.74
N THR A 17 -33.25 -17.89 -15.00
CA THR A 17 -33.67 -16.51 -14.71
C THR A 17 -33.00 -16.06 -13.42
N VAL A 18 -32.28 -14.94 -13.47
CA VAL A 18 -31.59 -14.35 -12.32
C VAL A 18 -32.17 -12.98 -12.00
N THR A 19 -32.17 -12.62 -10.71
CA THR A 19 -32.49 -11.27 -10.23
C THR A 19 -31.25 -10.66 -9.60
N LEU A 20 -30.74 -9.62 -10.25
CA LEU A 20 -29.52 -8.90 -9.91
C LEU A 20 -29.85 -7.52 -9.35
N TYR A 21 -28.98 -7.03 -8.47
CA TYR A 21 -29.08 -5.71 -7.86
C TYR A 21 -27.69 -5.08 -7.92
N GLY A 22 -27.60 -3.85 -8.40
CA GLY A 22 -26.29 -3.20 -8.55
C GLY A 22 -26.37 -1.76 -9.00
N TRP A 23 -25.21 -1.24 -9.37
CA TRP A 23 -25.01 0.10 -9.91
C TRP A 23 -24.79 0.01 -11.40
N VAL A 24 -25.41 0.91 -12.16
CA VAL A 24 -25.16 1.02 -13.60
C VAL A 24 -23.77 1.60 -13.82
N HIS A 25 -22.82 0.79 -14.24
CA HIS A 25 -21.45 1.25 -14.48
C HIS A 25 -21.36 2.08 -15.75
N ARG A 26 -21.94 1.55 -16.84
CA ARG A 26 -22.07 2.22 -18.13
C ARG A 26 -23.38 1.82 -18.78
N ARG A 27 -23.97 2.76 -19.53
CA ARG A 27 -25.10 2.51 -20.44
C ARG A 27 -24.64 2.81 -21.87
N ARG A 28 -24.91 1.90 -22.80
CA ARG A 28 -24.71 2.09 -24.24
C ARG A 28 -26.04 1.92 -24.94
N ASP A 29 -26.40 2.90 -25.77
CA ASP A 29 -27.67 2.92 -26.49
C ASP A 29 -27.38 2.95 -27.99
N HIS A 30 -27.84 1.93 -28.69
CA HIS A 30 -27.69 1.80 -30.14
C HIS A 30 -29.02 1.99 -30.87
N GLY A 31 -30.03 2.57 -30.22
CA GLY A 31 -31.37 2.82 -30.77
C GLY A 31 -32.26 1.57 -30.83
N GLY A 32 -31.76 0.47 -31.41
CA GLY A 32 -32.48 -0.80 -31.50
C GLY A 32 -32.19 -1.79 -30.37
N VAL A 33 -31.24 -1.47 -29.48
CA VAL A 33 -30.85 -2.29 -28.33
C VAL A 33 -30.11 -1.41 -27.31
N ILE A 34 -30.38 -1.64 -26.02
CA ILE A 34 -29.69 -0.96 -24.93
C ILE A 34 -28.86 -1.98 -24.14
N PHE A 35 -27.59 -1.66 -23.94
CA PHE A 35 -26.68 -2.41 -23.08
C PHE A 35 -26.44 -1.66 -21.77
N ILE A 36 -26.53 -2.39 -20.67
CA ILE A 36 -26.23 -1.91 -19.33
C ILE A 36 -25.13 -2.79 -18.76
N ASP A 37 -23.98 -2.22 -18.44
CA ASP A 37 -22.98 -2.89 -17.63
C ASP A 37 -23.39 -2.72 -16.16
N LEU A 38 -23.94 -3.77 -15.56
CA LEU A 38 -24.37 -3.76 -14.16
C LEU A 38 -23.21 -4.20 -13.27
N ARG A 39 -22.85 -3.35 -12.30
CA ARG A 39 -21.78 -3.59 -11.34
C ARG A 39 -22.34 -3.90 -9.97
N ASP A 40 -21.72 -4.86 -9.30
CA ASP A 40 -21.80 -5.00 -7.85
C ASP A 40 -20.43 -5.31 -7.26
N ARG A 41 -20.43 -5.84 -6.04
CA ARG A 41 -19.21 -6.10 -5.29
C ARG A 41 -18.33 -7.16 -5.96
N GLU A 42 -18.90 -8.12 -6.68
CA GLU A 42 -18.15 -9.23 -7.29
C GLU A 42 -17.67 -8.92 -8.70
N GLY A 43 -18.23 -7.91 -9.36
CA GLY A 43 -17.79 -7.47 -10.68
C GLY A 43 -18.92 -6.95 -11.57
N LEU A 44 -18.73 -7.08 -12.88
CA LEU A 44 -19.63 -6.60 -13.92
C LEU A 44 -20.36 -7.75 -14.62
N VAL A 45 -21.58 -7.49 -15.08
CA VAL A 45 -22.29 -8.31 -16.06
C VAL A 45 -22.99 -7.42 -17.07
N GLN A 46 -23.03 -7.86 -18.33
CA GLN A 46 -23.80 -7.17 -19.36
C GLN A 46 -25.26 -7.60 -19.27
N VAL A 47 -26.12 -6.60 -19.23
CA VAL A 47 -27.56 -6.72 -19.38
C VAL A 47 -27.96 -6.14 -20.74
N VAL A 48 -28.79 -6.87 -21.46
CA VAL A 48 -29.34 -6.46 -22.77
C VAL A 48 -30.83 -6.18 -22.62
N CYS A 49 -31.28 -5.05 -23.17
CA CYS A 49 -32.68 -4.68 -23.22
C CYS A 49 -33.09 -4.57 -24.69
N ASP A 50 -33.96 -5.49 -25.13
CA ASP A 50 -34.51 -5.55 -26.47
C ASP A 50 -35.85 -4.77 -26.53
N PRO A 51 -36.19 -4.12 -27.67
CA PRO A 51 -37.40 -3.30 -27.81
C PRO A 51 -38.70 -4.12 -27.75
N ASP A 52 -38.63 -5.44 -27.97
CA ASP A 52 -39.76 -6.38 -27.86
C ASP A 52 -40.44 -6.32 -26.47
N ASN A 53 -39.70 -5.92 -25.44
CA ASN A 53 -40.24 -5.64 -24.11
C ASN A 53 -40.26 -4.11 -23.87
N ALA A 54 -41.28 -3.46 -24.44
CA ALA A 54 -41.42 -1.99 -24.42
C ALA A 54 -41.34 -1.37 -23.02
N ALA A 55 -41.89 -2.03 -21.99
CA ALA A 55 -41.86 -1.53 -20.61
C ALA A 55 -40.43 -1.53 -20.03
N THR A 56 -39.67 -2.60 -20.28
CA THR A 56 -38.27 -2.71 -19.86
C THR A 56 -37.39 -1.74 -20.65
N PHE A 57 -37.62 -1.63 -21.95
CA PHE A 57 -36.87 -0.73 -22.83
C PHE A 57 -37.05 0.74 -22.42
N ALA A 58 -38.29 1.19 -22.20
CA ALA A 58 -38.59 2.55 -21.75
C ALA A 58 -37.96 2.88 -20.37
N THR A 59 -37.80 1.88 -19.50
CA THR A 59 -37.10 2.05 -18.22
C THR A 59 -35.58 2.16 -18.44
N ALA A 60 -35.02 1.34 -19.33
CA ALA A 60 -33.60 1.36 -19.68
C ALA A 60 -33.16 2.67 -20.38
N GLU A 61 -34.06 3.35 -21.09
CA GLU A 61 -33.81 4.68 -21.68
C GLU A 61 -33.60 5.77 -20.63
N LYS A 62 -34.25 5.65 -19.47
CA LYS A 62 -34.15 6.62 -18.36
C LYS A 62 -32.91 6.42 -17.51
N ILE A 63 -32.31 5.23 -17.53
CA ILE A 63 -31.14 4.89 -16.73
C ILE A 63 -29.94 5.77 -17.11
N ARG A 64 -29.18 6.21 -16.09
CA ARG A 64 -27.88 6.87 -16.23
C ARG A 64 -26.84 6.16 -15.37
N ASN A 65 -25.57 6.53 -15.53
CA ASN A 65 -24.49 5.97 -14.74
C ASN A 65 -24.74 6.15 -13.24
N GLU A 66 -24.32 5.15 -12.47
CA GLU A 66 -24.44 5.04 -11.01
C GLU A 66 -25.87 4.98 -10.45
N PHE A 67 -26.90 4.85 -11.29
CA PHE A 67 -28.25 4.50 -10.83
C PHE A 67 -28.23 3.15 -10.11
N VAL A 68 -29.00 3.03 -9.03
CA VAL A 68 -29.19 1.78 -8.29
C VAL A 68 -30.40 1.08 -8.86
N VAL A 69 -30.20 -0.12 -9.40
CA VAL A 69 -31.24 -0.84 -10.14
C VAL A 69 -31.34 -2.28 -9.68
N LYS A 70 -32.54 -2.82 -9.84
CA LYS A 70 -32.84 -4.25 -9.75
C LYS A 70 -33.27 -4.73 -11.14
N ILE A 71 -32.67 -5.82 -11.60
CA ILE A 71 -32.90 -6.37 -12.93
C ILE A 71 -33.18 -7.85 -12.78
N SER A 72 -34.32 -8.32 -13.30
CA SER A 72 -34.57 -9.76 -13.48
C SER A 72 -34.50 -10.09 -14.96
N GLY A 73 -33.79 -11.15 -15.31
CA GLY A 73 -33.57 -11.50 -16.71
C GLY A 73 -33.08 -12.93 -16.93
N LEU A 74 -33.10 -13.36 -18.19
CA LEU A 74 -32.65 -14.69 -18.61
C LEU A 74 -31.16 -14.65 -18.96
N VAL A 75 -30.36 -15.54 -18.38
CA VAL A 75 -28.96 -15.69 -18.77
C VAL A 75 -28.88 -16.44 -20.09
N ARG A 76 -28.26 -15.83 -21.11
CA ARG A 76 -28.00 -16.44 -22.42
C ARG A 76 -26.54 -16.27 -22.83
N ARG A 77 -26.11 -17.06 -23.81
CA ARG A 77 -24.81 -16.85 -24.44
C ARG A 77 -24.82 -15.54 -25.22
N ARG A 78 -23.71 -14.82 -25.16
CA ARG A 78 -23.46 -13.70 -26.06
C ARG A 78 -23.41 -14.19 -27.52
N PRO A 79 -23.82 -13.35 -28.49
CA PRO A 79 -23.64 -13.66 -29.91
C PRO A 79 -22.17 -13.97 -30.25
N ALA A 80 -21.95 -14.81 -31.27
CA ALA A 80 -20.61 -15.12 -31.75
C ALA A 80 -19.83 -13.84 -32.11
N GLY A 81 -18.55 -13.76 -31.69
CA GLY A 81 -17.69 -12.60 -31.90
C GLY A 81 -17.87 -11.46 -30.87
N THR A 82 -18.79 -11.57 -29.92
CA THR A 82 -19.04 -10.54 -28.89
C THR A 82 -18.60 -10.94 -27.48
N VAL A 83 -17.85 -12.04 -27.34
CA VAL A 83 -17.30 -12.50 -26.07
C VAL A 83 -16.25 -11.51 -25.54
N ASN A 84 -16.34 -11.17 -24.26
CA ASN A 84 -15.38 -10.28 -23.60
C ASN A 84 -14.45 -11.07 -22.67
N GLN A 85 -13.23 -11.37 -23.12
CA GLN A 85 -12.27 -12.16 -22.35
C GLN A 85 -11.78 -11.50 -21.05
N ASN A 86 -12.04 -10.19 -20.87
CA ASN A 86 -11.63 -9.45 -19.67
C ASN A 86 -12.62 -9.60 -18.50
N LEU A 87 -13.75 -10.28 -18.70
CA LEU A 87 -14.79 -10.47 -17.69
C LEU A 87 -15.03 -11.95 -17.42
N VAL A 88 -15.24 -12.31 -16.15
CA VAL A 88 -15.71 -13.66 -15.76
C VAL A 88 -17.05 -13.99 -16.42
N SER A 89 -17.93 -12.98 -16.51
CA SER A 89 -19.23 -13.05 -17.19
C SER A 89 -19.14 -12.84 -18.71
N GLY A 90 -17.92 -12.86 -19.27
CA GLY A 90 -17.61 -12.43 -20.62
C GLY A 90 -18.22 -13.23 -21.75
N GLU A 91 -18.58 -14.49 -21.51
CA GLU A 91 -19.23 -15.39 -22.48
C GLU A 91 -20.76 -15.29 -22.48
N ILE A 92 -21.32 -14.63 -21.47
CA ILE A 92 -22.76 -14.59 -21.21
C ILE A 92 -23.28 -13.15 -21.16
N GLU A 93 -24.59 -13.03 -21.21
CA GLU A 93 -25.32 -11.79 -20.95
C GLU A 93 -26.69 -12.10 -20.34
N VAL A 94 -27.29 -11.10 -19.71
CA VAL A 94 -28.62 -11.20 -19.11
C VAL A 94 -29.61 -10.43 -19.97
N LEU A 95 -30.53 -11.15 -20.62
CA LEU A 95 -31.66 -10.53 -21.32
C LEU A 95 -32.68 -10.03 -20.29
N ALA A 96 -32.82 -8.71 -20.16
CA ALA A 96 -33.70 -8.09 -19.17
C ALA A 96 -35.18 -8.41 -19.46
N ARG A 97 -35.87 -8.94 -18.44
CA ARG A 97 -37.33 -9.16 -18.45
C ARG A 97 -38.08 -8.09 -17.66
N SER A 98 -37.44 -7.58 -16.60
CA SER A 98 -37.96 -6.49 -15.78
C SER A 98 -36.81 -5.67 -15.22
N ILE A 99 -36.97 -4.34 -15.21
CA ILE A 99 -36.04 -3.42 -14.59
C ILE A 99 -36.81 -2.53 -13.62
N GLU A 100 -36.26 -2.34 -12.43
CA GLU A 100 -36.78 -1.44 -11.40
C GLU A 100 -35.64 -0.50 -11.00
N ILE A 101 -35.86 0.82 -11.12
CA ILE A 101 -34.94 1.83 -10.63
C ILE A 101 -35.22 2.00 -9.14
N LEU A 102 -34.32 1.48 -8.31
CA LEU A 102 -34.43 1.56 -6.85
C LEU A 102 -34.06 2.95 -6.34
N ASN A 103 -33.04 3.55 -6.96
CA ASN A 103 -32.65 4.92 -6.66
C ASN A 103 -31.94 5.57 -7.85
N MET A 104 -32.27 6.83 -8.12
CA MET A 104 -31.61 7.63 -9.14
C MET A 104 -30.31 8.22 -8.57
N SER A 105 -29.32 8.43 -9.44
CA SER A 105 -28.08 9.12 -9.08
C SER A 105 -27.99 10.44 -9.83
N ALA A 106 -27.49 11.48 -9.18
CA ALA A 106 -26.94 12.62 -9.91
C ALA A 106 -25.75 12.14 -10.77
N THR A 107 -25.41 12.91 -11.80
CA THR A 107 -24.21 12.65 -12.61
C THR A 107 -22.98 12.63 -11.69
N PRO A 108 -22.20 11.54 -11.66
CA PRO A 108 -21.06 11.45 -10.77
C PRO A 108 -19.96 12.44 -11.22
N PRO A 109 -19.19 13.02 -10.28
CA PRO A 109 -18.12 13.98 -10.58
C PRO A 109 -16.96 13.35 -11.39
N PHE A 110 -16.87 12.03 -11.40
CA PHE A 110 -15.94 11.26 -12.23
C PHE A 110 -16.55 9.89 -12.57
N GLN A 111 -16.03 9.27 -13.63
CA GLN A 111 -16.38 7.89 -13.98
C GLN A 111 -15.56 6.91 -13.15
N MET A 112 -16.11 5.74 -12.84
CA MET A 112 -15.44 4.75 -11.96
C MET A 112 -14.20 4.10 -12.59
N ASP A 113 -14.00 4.30 -13.88
CA ASP A 113 -12.89 3.81 -14.70
C ASP A 113 -11.96 4.93 -15.18
N ASP A 114 -12.12 6.15 -14.65
CA ASP A 114 -11.18 7.24 -14.92
C ASP A 114 -9.84 6.96 -14.22
N GLU A 115 -8.76 7.00 -14.99
CA GLU A 115 -7.39 6.76 -14.54
C GLU A 115 -6.66 8.06 -14.16
N ASN A 116 -7.16 9.23 -14.61
CA ASN A 116 -6.48 10.52 -14.49
C ASN A 116 -7.16 11.44 -13.46
N LEU A 117 -7.55 10.88 -12.32
CA LEU A 117 -8.20 11.62 -11.25
C LEU A 117 -7.20 12.19 -10.25
N SER A 118 -7.36 13.47 -9.90
CA SER A 118 -6.60 14.07 -8.81
C SER A 118 -6.99 13.44 -7.47
N GLU A 119 -6.02 13.34 -6.56
CA GLU A 119 -6.25 12.79 -5.23
C GLU A 119 -7.29 13.60 -4.45
N THR A 120 -7.27 14.93 -4.58
CA THR A 120 -8.24 15.83 -3.94
C THR A 120 -9.68 15.45 -4.26
N VAL A 121 -10.01 15.27 -5.56
CA VAL A 121 -11.37 14.90 -5.98
C VAL A 121 -11.74 13.50 -5.48
N ARG A 122 -10.78 12.56 -5.49
CA ARG A 122 -11.01 11.20 -4.99
C ARG A 122 -11.29 11.17 -3.49
N LEU A 123 -10.65 12.03 -2.71
CA LEU A 123 -10.86 12.14 -1.26
C LEU A 123 -12.17 12.88 -0.94
N GLU A 124 -12.50 13.95 -1.66
CA GLU A 124 -13.76 14.68 -1.49
C GLU A 124 -14.98 13.75 -1.72
N TYR A 125 -14.93 12.94 -2.78
CA TYR A 125 -15.98 11.98 -3.12
C TYR A 125 -15.57 10.54 -2.81
N ARG A 126 -14.93 10.32 -1.65
CA ARG A 126 -14.36 9.01 -1.30
C ARG A 126 -15.38 7.88 -1.34
N TYR A 127 -16.64 8.13 -1.01
CA TYR A 127 -17.73 7.15 -1.11
C TYR A 127 -17.98 6.64 -2.53
N LEU A 128 -17.68 7.44 -3.57
CA LEU A 128 -17.69 7.02 -4.98
C LEU A 128 -16.36 6.37 -5.36
N ASP A 129 -15.22 6.95 -4.99
CA ASP A 129 -13.89 6.38 -5.28
C ASP A 129 -13.76 4.96 -4.70
N LEU A 130 -14.38 4.69 -3.54
CA LEU A 130 -14.45 3.36 -2.94
C LEU A 130 -15.24 2.35 -3.78
N ARG A 131 -16.08 2.74 -4.74
CA ARG A 131 -16.76 1.82 -5.66
C ARG A 131 -15.82 1.28 -6.76
N ARG A 132 -14.67 1.93 -6.98
CA ARG A 132 -13.72 1.54 -8.03
C ARG A 132 -13.08 0.18 -7.70
N PRO A 133 -12.84 -0.69 -8.69
CA PRO A 133 -12.27 -2.02 -8.46
C PRO A 133 -10.96 -2.00 -7.67
N GLN A 134 -10.05 -1.07 -7.96
CA GLN A 134 -8.78 -0.92 -7.23
C GLN A 134 -9.01 -0.70 -5.73
N MET A 135 -9.92 0.20 -5.36
CA MET A 135 -10.21 0.51 -3.96
C MET A 135 -10.92 -0.65 -3.25
N GLN A 136 -11.87 -1.31 -3.92
CA GLN A 136 -12.52 -2.52 -3.41
C GLN A 136 -11.50 -3.64 -3.15
N ASN A 137 -10.58 -3.88 -4.09
CA ASN A 137 -9.54 -4.88 -3.96
C ASN A 137 -8.60 -4.58 -2.80
N ASN A 138 -8.16 -3.33 -2.65
CA ASN A 138 -7.29 -2.91 -1.54
C ASN A 138 -7.95 -3.12 -0.17
N LEU A 139 -9.22 -2.74 -0.01
CA LEU A 139 -9.92 -2.93 1.26
C LEU A 139 -10.22 -4.41 1.56
N ARG A 140 -10.54 -5.21 0.54
CA ARG A 140 -10.70 -6.67 0.71
C ARG A 140 -9.40 -7.35 1.05
N LEU A 141 -8.28 -6.94 0.44
CA LEU A 141 -6.96 -7.44 0.79
C LEU A 141 -6.64 -7.08 2.25
N ARG A 142 -6.87 -5.83 2.67
CA ARG A 142 -6.72 -5.41 4.08
C ARG A 142 -7.53 -6.29 5.02
N TYR A 143 -8.79 -6.60 4.69
CA TYR A 143 -9.62 -7.51 5.47
C TYR A 143 -9.05 -8.92 5.53
N LYS A 144 -8.64 -9.49 4.39
CA LYS A 144 -8.02 -10.82 4.32
C LYS A 144 -6.73 -10.90 5.15
N VAL A 145 -5.89 -9.88 5.09
CA VAL A 145 -4.67 -9.76 5.92
C VAL A 145 -5.03 -9.75 7.41
N ALA A 146 -6.00 -8.93 7.83
CA ALA A 146 -6.44 -8.91 9.23
C ALA A 146 -6.98 -10.27 9.70
N MET A 147 -7.74 -10.97 8.85
CA MET A 147 -8.23 -12.31 9.15
C MET A 147 -7.10 -13.35 9.25
N ALA A 148 -6.10 -13.27 8.36
CA ALA A 148 -4.93 -14.15 8.39
C ALA A 148 -4.09 -13.95 9.65
N VAL A 149 -3.88 -12.69 10.06
CA VAL A 149 -3.23 -12.34 11.34
C VAL A 149 -3.98 -12.96 12.52
N ARG A 150 -5.29 -12.75 12.60
CA ARG A 150 -6.14 -13.26 13.69
C ARG A 150 -6.07 -14.77 13.80
N ARG A 151 -6.24 -15.49 12.69
CA ARG A 151 -6.15 -16.97 12.66
C ARG A 151 -4.77 -17.48 13.03
N PHE A 152 -3.71 -16.81 12.54
CA PHE A 152 -2.35 -17.20 12.88
C PHE A 152 -2.10 -17.06 14.38
N LEU A 153 -2.45 -15.91 14.96
CA LEU A 153 -2.21 -15.63 16.38
C LEU A 153 -3.09 -16.50 17.30
N ASP A 154 -4.34 -16.73 16.94
CA ASP A 154 -5.23 -17.68 17.62
C ASP A 154 -4.63 -19.10 17.65
N ALA A 155 -4.14 -19.60 16.51
CA ALA A 155 -3.46 -20.89 16.42
C ALA A 155 -2.16 -20.96 17.22
N GLN A 156 -1.57 -19.80 17.57
CA GLN A 156 -0.38 -19.68 18.42
C GLN A 156 -0.72 -19.38 19.89
N GLY A 157 -2.00 -19.47 20.28
CA GLY A 157 -2.45 -19.31 21.67
C GLY A 157 -2.48 -17.86 22.17
N PHE A 158 -2.50 -16.88 21.26
CA PHE A 158 -2.67 -15.47 21.63
C PHE A 158 -4.14 -15.14 21.88
N ILE A 159 -4.38 -14.24 22.84
CA ILE A 159 -5.72 -13.75 23.16
C ILE A 159 -5.88 -12.31 22.65
N ASP A 160 -6.98 -12.03 21.95
CA ASP A 160 -7.35 -10.67 21.52
C ASP A 160 -7.95 -9.91 22.70
N ILE A 161 -7.23 -8.93 23.25
CA ILE A 161 -7.68 -8.16 24.41
C ILE A 161 -7.75 -6.68 24.01
N GLU A 162 -8.92 -6.06 24.19
CA GLU A 162 -9.07 -4.64 23.91
C GLU A 162 -8.45 -3.78 25.01
N THR A 163 -7.80 -2.68 24.63
CA THR A 163 -7.20 -1.70 25.55
C THR A 163 -7.87 -0.34 25.38
N PRO A 164 -8.00 0.47 26.45
CA PRO A 164 -8.75 1.72 26.38
C PRO A 164 -8.07 2.78 25.50
N MET A 165 -8.89 3.62 24.86
CA MET A 165 -8.43 4.74 24.01
C MET A 165 -8.30 6.07 24.75
N LEU A 166 -8.98 6.23 25.88
CA LEU A 166 -8.87 7.42 26.73
C LEU A 166 -7.84 7.12 27.82
N THR A 167 -6.60 7.49 27.56
CA THR A 167 -5.45 7.14 28.39
C THR A 167 -4.87 8.38 29.09
N LYS A 168 -3.82 8.20 29.90
CA LYS A 168 -3.04 9.30 30.45
C LYS A 168 -1.88 9.62 29.52
N SER A 169 -1.58 10.91 29.31
CA SER A 169 -0.42 11.33 28.51
C SER A 169 0.91 10.85 29.12
N THR A 170 1.82 10.43 28.26
CA THR A 170 3.20 10.03 28.62
C THR A 170 4.19 10.81 27.76
N PRO A 171 5.15 11.56 28.35
CA PRO A 171 5.91 12.57 27.63
C PRO A 171 7.03 12.06 26.70
N GLU A 172 7.31 10.75 26.65
CA GLU A 172 8.53 10.20 26.02
C GLU A 172 8.35 9.65 24.58
N GLY A 173 7.35 10.12 23.83
CA GLY A 173 7.03 9.63 22.49
C GLY A 173 6.80 10.73 21.45
N ALA A 174 5.84 10.48 20.55
CA ALA A 174 5.27 11.51 19.70
C ALA A 174 4.41 12.49 20.53
N ARG A 175 3.87 13.53 19.89
CA ARG A 175 2.82 14.34 20.51
C ARG A 175 1.48 13.57 20.60
N ASP A 176 0.81 13.69 21.74
CA ASP A 176 -0.51 13.08 21.97
C ASP A 176 -1.64 13.97 21.45
N TYR A 177 -2.68 13.34 20.88
CA TYR A 177 -3.99 14.00 20.78
C TYR A 177 -4.67 14.05 22.13
N LEU A 178 -5.14 15.24 22.53
CA LEU A 178 -5.81 15.46 23.81
C LEU A 178 -7.34 15.49 23.65
N VAL A 179 -8.03 14.86 24.60
CA VAL A 179 -9.50 14.88 24.71
C VAL A 179 -9.88 15.51 26.05
N PRO A 180 -10.47 16.72 26.07
CA PRO A 180 -10.81 17.40 27.32
C PRO A 180 -11.86 16.63 28.12
N SER A 181 -11.66 16.52 29.43
CA SER A 181 -12.62 15.88 30.33
C SER A 181 -13.73 16.85 30.71
N ARG A 182 -14.99 16.48 30.43
CA ARG A 182 -16.15 17.22 30.94
C ARG A 182 -16.28 17.10 32.47
N VAL A 183 -15.85 15.97 33.04
CA VAL A 183 -16.06 15.63 34.46
C VAL A 183 -14.97 16.23 35.35
N HIS A 184 -13.75 16.36 34.84
CA HIS A 184 -12.58 16.86 35.57
C HIS A 184 -12.08 18.15 34.89
N PRO A 185 -12.57 19.33 35.29
CA PRO A 185 -12.16 20.60 34.68
C PRO A 185 -10.64 20.83 34.78
N GLY A 186 -10.02 21.16 33.64
CA GLY A 186 -8.57 21.34 33.54
C GLY A 186 -7.78 20.06 33.27
N GLU A 187 -8.44 18.90 33.24
CA GLU A 187 -7.81 17.62 32.93
C GLU A 187 -8.18 17.11 31.53
N PHE A 188 -7.27 16.33 30.95
CA PHE A 188 -7.36 15.81 29.60
C PHE A 188 -7.03 14.32 29.59
N PHE A 189 -7.74 13.56 28.76
CA PHE A 189 -7.27 12.26 28.30
C PHE A 189 -6.32 12.45 27.12
N ALA A 190 -5.48 11.44 26.88
CA ALA A 190 -4.65 11.32 25.69
C ALA A 190 -5.06 10.08 24.89
N LEU A 191 -5.12 10.23 23.56
CA LEU A 191 -5.29 9.08 22.67
C LEU A 191 -3.95 8.31 22.54
N PRO A 192 -3.94 6.97 22.59
CA PRO A 192 -2.72 6.20 22.68
C PRO A 192 -1.94 6.20 21.36
N GLN A 193 -0.63 6.43 21.46
CA GLN A 193 0.31 6.24 20.35
C GLN A 193 0.55 4.76 20.02
N SER A 194 0.35 3.90 21.02
CA SER A 194 0.32 2.45 21.00
C SER A 194 -0.21 1.97 22.36
N PRO A 195 -0.69 0.73 22.49
CA PRO A 195 -1.09 0.15 23.78
C PRO A 195 0.10 -0.34 24.64
N GLN A 196 1.31 0.22 24.45
CA GLN A 196 2.56 -0.27 25.04
C GLN A 196 2.51 -0.52 26.55
N LEU A 197 1.96 0.40 27.34
CA LEU A 197 1.86 0.20 28.78
C LEU A 197 0.80 -0.85 29.15
N PHE A 198 -0.31 -0.92 28.40
CA PHE A 198 -1.37 -1.88 28.66
C PHE A 198 -0.94 -3.31 28.36
N LYS A 199 -0.25 -3.56 27.24
CA LYS A 199 0.24 -4.91 26.93
C LYS A 199 1.25 -5.41 27.97
N GLN A 200 2.08 -4.52 28.52
CA GLN A 200 2.98 -4.85 29.63
C GLN A 200 2.21 -5.15 30.93
N LEU A 201 1.17 -4.37 31.25
CA LEU A 201 0.27 -4.67 32.38
C LEU A 201 -0.42 -6.04 32.19
N LEU A 202 -0.81 -6.40 30.96
CA LEU A 202 -1.41 -7.70 30.66
C LEU A 202 -0.42 -8.86 30.87
N MET A 203 0.86 -8.68 30.50
CA MET A 203 1.89 -9.67 30.82
C MET A 203 2.02 -9.86 32.33
N MET A 204 2.06 -8.77 33.10
CA MET A 204 2.08 -8.83 34.57
C MET A 204 0.82 -9.43 35.18
N ALA A 205 -0.34 -9.30 34.51
CA ALA A 205 -1.60 -9.90 34.92
C ALA A 205 -1.68 -11.42 34.63
N GLY A 206 -0.64 -12.01 34.02
CA GLY A 206 -0.56 -13.45 33.75
C GLY A 206 -1.10 -13.87 32.38
N PHE A 207 -1.43 -12.92 31.49
CA PHE A 207 -1.69 -13.26 30.09
C PHE A 207 -0.36 -13.54 29.40
N ASP A 208 -0.08 -14.82 29.12
CA ASP A 208 1.21 -15.24 28.52
C ASP A 208 1.41 -14.72 27.09
N ARG A 209 0.32 -14.61 26.32
CA ARG A 209 0.35 -14.18 24.91
C ARG A 209 -0.86 -13.30 24.61
N TYR A 210 -0.57 -12.07 24.21
CA TYR A 210 -1.57 -11.06 23.92
C TYR A 210 -1.37 -10.51 22.52
N TYR A 211 -2.47 -10.26 21.82
CA TYR A 211 -2.46 -9.43 20.63
C TYR A 211 -3.66 -8.50 20.57
N GLN A 212 -3.56 -7.47 19.73
CA GLN A 212 -4.68 -6.61 19.39
C GLN A 212 -4.46 -5.97 18.01
N ILE A 213 -5.49 -5.94 17.17
CA ILE A 213 -5.49 -5.08 15.97
C ILE A 213 -6.16 -3.76 16.36
N THR A 214 -5.36 -2.76 16.70
CA THR A 214 -5.84 -1.57 17.41
C THR A 214 -5.55 -0.26 16.68
N LYS A 215 -6.31 0.78 17.01
CA LYS A 215 -6.11 2.14 16.50
C LYS A 215 -5.07 2.86 17.35
N CYS A 216 -4.22 3.61 16.67
CA CYS A 216 -3.16 4.39 17.28
C CYS A 216 -3.14 5.80 16.69
N PHE A 217 -2.75 6.76 17.52
CA PHE A 217 -2.88 8.18 17.22
C PHE A 217 -1.56 8.89 17.48
N ARG A 218 -1.10 9.72 16.53
CA ARG A 218 0.11 10.54 16.67
C ARG A 218 -0.15 11.92 16.10
N ASP A 219 0.01 12.96 16.91
CA ASP A 219 -0.16 14.36 16.49
C ASP A 219 1.14 14.90 15.86
N GLU A 220 1.51 14.32 14.72
CA GLU A 220 2.73 14.61 13.96
C GLU A 220 2.40 14.99 12.51
N ASP A 221 3.31 15.70 11.86
CA ASP A 221 3.17 16.02 10.44
C ASP A 221 3.11 14.75 9.57
N LEU A 222 2.23 14.79 8.56
CA LEU A 222 1.96 13.66 7.68
C LEU A 222 3.08 13.46 6.66
N ARG A 223 3.18 12.23 6.16
CA ARG A 223 3.98 11.85 4.98
C ARG A 223 3.19 10.84 4.15
N ALA A 224 3.71 10.47 2.98
CA ALA A 224 3.07 9.49 2.10
C ALA A 224 2.73 8.15 2.80
N ASP A 225 3.52 7.75 3.80
CA ASP A 225 3.38 6.54 4.60
C ASP A 225 2.95 6.81 6.07
N ARG A 226 2.55 8.04 6.40
CA ARG A 226 2.23 8.45 7.79
C ARG A 226 0.89 9.18 7.85
N GLN A 227 -0.01 8.65 8.67
CA GLN A 227 -1.32 9.23 8.96
C GLN A 227 -1.46 9.45 10.48
N PRO A 228 -2.19 10.48 10.92
CA PRO A 228 -2.35 10.79 12.34
C PRO A 228 -3.13 9.71 13.08
N GLU A 229 -4.06 9.04 12.40
CA GLU A 229 -4.74 7.83 12.86
C GLU A 229 -4.33 6.66 11.98
N PHE A 230 -3.82 5.59 12.60
CA PHE A 230 -3.39 4.38 11.90
C PHE A 230 -3.75 3.14 12.71
N THR A 231 -3.58 1.97 12.10
CA THR A 231 -3.90 0.68 12.75
C THR A 231 -2.62 -0.11 12.91
N GLN A 232 -2.37 -0.60 14.13
CA GLN A 232 -1.28 -1.51 14.44
C GLN A 232 -1.79 -2.93 14.68
N ILE A 233 -0.92 -3.90 14.42
CA ILE A 233 -1.03 -5.25 14.97
C ILE A 233 -0.07 -5.26 16.14
N ASP A 234 -0.60 -5.06 17.35
CA ASP A 234 0.18 -5.05 18.57
C ASP A 234 0.21 -6.45 19.19
N ILE A 235 1.38 -6.87 19.63
CA ILE A 235 1.68 -8.23 20.07
C ILE A 235 2.62 -8.12 21.27
N GLU A 236 2.38 -8.93 22.29
CA GLU A 236 3.25 -9.08 23.45
C GLU A 236 3.24 -10.54 23.94
N THR A 237 4.37 -10.99 24.48
CA THR A 237 4.54 -12.36 25.00
C THR A 237 5.33 -12.34 26.31
N SER A 238 4.99 -13.24 27.23
CA SER A 238 5.78 -13.52 28.43
C SER A 238 6.77 -14.67 28.16
N PHE A 239 7.88 -14.67 28.90
CA PHE A 239 8.87 -15.78 28.95
C PHE A 239 9.49 -16.22 27.60
N LEU A 240 9.43 -15.40 26.54
CA LEU A 240 10.12 -15.66 25.27
C LEU A 240 11.36 -14.79 25.09
N GLY A 241 12.42 -15.38 24.53
CA GLY A 241 13.61 -14.65 24.10
C GLY A 241 13.43 -13.96 22.74
N VAL A 242 14.33 -13.02 22.43
CA VAL A 242 14.30 -12.24 21.18
C VAL A 242 14.26 -13.13 19.93
N ALA A 243 15.04 -14.22 19.90
CA ALA A 243 15.09 -15.13 18.75
C ALA A 243 13.75 -15.86 18.50
N GLU A 244 13.04 -16.22 19.58
CA GLU A 244 11.75 -16.90 19.50
C GLU A 244 10.66 -15.93 19.01
N ILE A 245 10.67 -14.69 19.52
CA ILE A 245 9.76 -13.63 19.05
C ILE A 245 10.00 -13.34 17.57
N ILE A 246 11.26 -13.18 17.15
CA ILE A 246 11.60 -12.99 15.72
C ILE A 246 11.09 -14.15 14.88
N GLY A 247 11.35 -15.39 15.29
CA GLY A 247 10.89 -16.58 14.57
C GLY A 247 9.37 -16.63 14.42
N LEU A 248 8.64 -16.30 15.49
CA LEU A 248 7.18 -16.24 15.48
C LEU A 248 6.64 -15.15 14.54
N MET A 249 7.21 -13.95 14.59
CA MET A 249 6.80 -12.84 13.72
C MET A 249 7.13 -13.10 12.26
N GLU A 250 8.31 -13.67 11.98
CA GLU A 250 8.69 -14.11 10.64
C GLU A 250 7.71 -15.15 10.08
N ALA A 251 7.35 -16.17 10.88
CA ALA A 251 6.38 -17.19 10.50
C ALA A 251 4.99 -16.59 10.22
N MET A 252 4.56 -15.62 11.02
CA MET A 252 3.31 -14.88 10.80
C MET A 252 3.31 -14.16 9.45
N VAL A 253 4.36 -13.39 9.16
CA VAL A 253 4.49 -12.65 7.89
C VAL A 253 4.49 -13.61 6.71
N ARG A 254 5.25 -14.71 6.77
CA ARG A 254 5.25 -15.76 5.74
C ARG A 254 3.86 -16.35 5.50
N ALA A 255 3.15 -16.69 6.57
CA ALA A 255 1.80 -17.25 6.49
C ALA A 255 0.81 -16.28 5.82
N ILE A 256 0.85 -14.99 6.21
CA ILE A 256 -0.02 -13.95 5.63
C ILE A 256 0.24 -13.78 4.13
N PHE A 257 1.50 -13.68 3.70
CA PHE A 257 1.84 -13.52 2.28
C PHE A 257 1.43 -14.74 1.45
N LYS A 258 1.68 -15.95 1.97
CA LYS A 258 1.27 -17.18 1.30
C LYS A 258 -0.25 -17.29 1.17
N GLU A 259 -0.99 -16.98 2.23
CA GLU A 259 -2.46 -17.10 2.22
C GLU A 259 -3.13 -16.02 1.35
N THR A 260 -2.67 -14.78 1.46
CA THR A 260 -3.37 -13.63 0.85
C THR A 260 -2.92 -13.35 -0.59
N MET A 261 -1.67 -13.68 -0.93
CA MET A 261 -1.07 -13.37 -2.23
C MET A 261 -0.45 -14.59 -2.93
N GLY A 262 -0.40 -15.77 -2.29
CA GLY A 262 0.26 -16.94 -2.87
C GLY A 262 1.78 -16.81 -2.96
N ILE A 263 2.39 -15.84 -2.26
CA ILE A 263 3.83 -15.56 -2.33
C ILE A 263 4.55 -16.30 -1.20
N ALA A 264 5.53 -17.13 -1.55
CA ALA A 264 6.46 -17.72 -0.60
C ALA A 264 7.63 -16.75 -0.36
N LEU A 265 7.77 -16.27 0.88
CA LEU A 265 8.94 -15.49 1.31
C LEU A 265 10.04 -16.41 1.86
N SER A 266 11.27 -15.90 1.94
CA SER A 266 12.43 -16.65 2.43
C SER A 266 12.26 -17.14 3.87
N ASP A 267 12.85 -18.28 4.20
CA ASP A 267 12.90 -18.83 5.56
C ASP A 267 14.33 -19.30 5.89
N PRO A 268 15.05 -18.66 6.84
CA PRO A 268 14.64 -17.45 7.59
C PRO A 268 14.73 -16.16 6.75
N PHE A 269 14.29 -15.04 7.30
CA PHE A 269 14.59 -13.72 6.71
C PHE A 269 16.09 -13.37 6.84
N PRO A 270 16.67 -12.66 5.85
CA PRO A 270 18.02 -12.11 5.99
C PRO A 270 18.12 -11.20 7.22
N ARG A 271 19.21 -11.35 7.98
CA ARG A 271 19.46 -10.54 9.19
C ARG A 271 20.65 -9.63 8.97
N LEU A 272 20.46 -8.37 9.33
CA LEU A 272 21.51 -7.36 9.35
C LEU A 272 21.50 -6.72 10.73
N SER A 273 22.68 -6.57 11.33
CA SER A 273 22.82 -5.69 12.49
C SER A 273 22.58 -4.23 12.08
N PHE A 274 22.21 -3.37 13.04
CA PHE A 274 22.10 -1.93 12.79
C PHE A 274 23.39 -1.35 12.19
N THR A 275 24.54 -1.74 12.73
CA THR A 275 25.85 -1.29 12.25
C THR A 275 26.09 -1.71 10.80
N GLU A 276 25.77 -2.95 10.42
CA GLU A 276 25.89 -3.39 9.03
C GLU A 276 24.92 -2.65 8.10
N ALA A 277 23.68 -2.43 8.53
CA ALA A 277 22.67 -1.73 7.73
C ALA A 277 23.09 -0.27 7.47
N MET A 278 23.52 0.44 8.52
CA MET A 278 24.02 1.82 8.40
C MET A 278 25.33 1.90 7.63
N SER A 279 26.24 0.94 7.81
CA SER A 279 27.51 0.89 7.08
C SER A 279 27.28 0.66 5.59
N LYS A 280 26.50 -0.35 5.21
CA LYS A 280 26.31 -0.76 3.80
C LYS A 280 25.27 0.09 3.07
N TYR A 281 24.25 0.59 3.73
CA TYR A 281 23.10 1.21 3.07
C TYR A 281 22.79 2.62 3.56
N GLY A 282 23.38 3.07 4.68
CA GLY A 282 23.06 4.37 5.28
C GLY A 282 21.60 4.48 5.75
N SER A 283 20.96 3.34 6.00
CA SER A 283 19.55 3.25 6.37
C SER A 283 19.34 2.07 7.33
N ASP A 284 18.54 2.28 8.36
CA ASP A 284 18.07 1.26 9.31
C ASP A 284 16.91 0.40 8.72
N LYS A 285 16.41 0.78 7.55
CA LYS A 285 15.41 0.06 6.75
C LYS A 285 15.87 -0.06 5.29
N PRO A 286 16.92 -0.84 5.02
CA PRO A 286 17.51 -0.93 3.68
C PRO A 286 16.56 -1.60 2.67
N ASP A 287 16.48 -1.04 1.46
CA ASP A 287 15.80 -1.69 0.34
C ASP A 287 16.74 -2.69 -0.33
N LEU A 288 16.64 -3.96 0.05
CA LEU A 288 17.51 -5.03 -0.47
C LEU A 288 17.23 -5.42 -1.94
N ARG A 289 16.21 -4.83 -2.58
CA ARG A 289 15.99 -4.98 -4.03
C ARG A 289 16.99 -4.14 -4.83
N VAL A 290 17.57 -3.12 -4.21
CA VAL A 290 18.60 -2.25 -4.78
C VAL A 290 19.97 -2.84 -4.42
N PRO A 291 20.76 -3.36 -5.40
CA PRO A 291 21.96 -4.14 -5.10
C PRO A 291 23.19 -3.28 -4.77
N ILE A 292 23.12 -1.96 -4.88
CA ILE A 292 24.24 -1.06 -4.64
C ILE A 292 24.44 -0.85 -3.13
N VAL A 293 25.71 -0.78 -2.72
CA VAL A 293 26.13 -0.60 -1.32
C VAL A 293 27.18 0.49 -1.20
N LEU A 294 27.22 1.13 -0.04
CA LEU A 294 28.28 2.02 0.39
C LEU A 294 29.55 1.23 0.69
N THR A 295 30.68 1.72 0.20
CA THR A 295 32.01 1.20 0.46
C THR A 295 32.76 2.21 1.33
N GLU A 296 33.26 1.77 2.47
CA GLU A 296 34.02 2.59 3.39
C GLU A 296 35.41 2.92 2.82
N LEU A 297 35.74 4.22 2.74
CA LEU A 297 37.04 4.71 2.26
C LEU A 297 37.74 5.59 3.30
N THR A 298 37.22 5.67 4.53
CA THR A 298 37.71 6.60 5.56
C THR A 298 39.22 6.51 5.78
N ASP A 299 39.78 5.31 5.87
CA ASP A 299 41.19 5.14 6.22
C ASP A 299 42.15 5.67 5.14
N ILE A 300 41.88 5.36 3.86
CA ILE A 300 42.70 5.85 2.75
C ILE A 300 42.53 7.37 2.50
N MET A 301 41.47 7.97 3.02
CA MET A 301 41.16 9.39 2.87
C MET A 301 41.77 10.27 3.97
N ARG A 302 42.43 9.69 4.98
CA ARG A 302 43.09 10.46 6.06
C ARG A 302 44.32 11.23 5.59
N GLU A 303 45.00 10.73 4.56
CA GLU A 303 46.29 11.26 4.11
C GLU A 303 46.21 12.04 2.79
N VAL A 304 45.01 12.21 2.22
CA VAL A 304 44.86 12.94 0.95
C VAL A 304 44.95 14.45 1.14
N ASP A 305 45.43 15.15 0.11
CA ASP A 305 45.53 16.62 0.10
C ASP A 305 44.15 17.30 0.07
N PHE A 306 43.14 16.60 -0.45
CA PHE A 306 41.78 17.10 -0.55
C PHE A 306 41.13 17.28 0.82
N LYS A 307 41.17 18.52 1.32
CA LYS A 307 40.72 18.92 2.67
C LYS A 307 39.31 18.42 3.03
N VAL A 308 38.36 18.44 2.08
CA VAL A 308 36.98 17.97 2.35
C VAL A 308 36.94 16.50 2.80
N PHE A 309 37.74 15.64 2.18
CA PHE A 309 37.82 14.22 2.57
C PHE A 309 38.66 14.03 3.83
N ARG A 310 39.82 14.68 3.91
CA ARG A 310 40.69 14.56 5.08
C ARG A 310 40.03 15.05 6.37
N ASP A 311 39.35 16.19 6.32
CA ASP A 311 38.65 16.74 7.49
C ASP A 311 37.52 15.79 7.93
N ALA A 312 36.79 15.21 6.97
CA ALA A 312 35.75 14.22 7.27
C ALA A 312 36.32 12.90 7.81
N ALA A 313 37.47 12.44 7.33
CA ALA A 313 38.10 11.19 7.77
C ALA A 313 38.80 11.29 9.15
N THR A 314 39.22 12.50 9.54
CA THR A 314 39.91 12.77 10.81
C THR A 314 38.98 13.27 11.92
N ALA A 315 37.77 13.72 11.58
CA ALA A 315 36.78 14.12 12.57
C ALA A 315 36.35 12.96 13.50
N PRO A 316 36.07 13.23 14.78
CA PRO A 316 35.44 12.25 15.67
C PRO A 316 34.09 11.79 15.08
N ASN A 317 33.90 10.48 14.93
CA ASN A 317 32.75 9.86 14.24
C ASN A 317 32.57 10.28 12.76
N GLY A 318 33.63 10.82 12.16
CA GLY A 318 33.68 11.17 10.75
C GLY A 318 33.77 9.93 9.85
N ARG A 319 33.27 10.07 8.61
CA ARG A 319 33.15 8.98 7.65
C ARG A 319 33.29 9.49 6.23
N VAL A 320 34.05 8.76 5.40
CA VAL A 320 34.08 8.91 3.95
C VAL A 320 33.66 7.58 3.32
N ALA A 321 32.52 7.58 2.62
CA ALA A 321 32.00 6.41 1.94
C ALA A 321 31.73 6.71 0.46
N ALA A 322 31.99 5.72 -0.39
CA ALA A 322 31.70 5.78 -1.82
C ALA A 322 30.50 4.89 -2.18
N LEU A 323 29.70 5.35 -3.13
CA LEU A 323 28.62 4.57 -3.73
C LEU A 323 28.97 4.28 -5.19
N ARG A 324 29.24 3.02 -5.51
CA ARG A 324 29.46 2.62 -6.91
C ARG A 324 28.11 2.49 -7.61
N VAL A 325 27.90 3.30 -8.65
CA VAL A 325 26.75 3.19 -9.56
C VAL A 325 27.18 2.43 -10.83
N PRO A 326 26.76 1.17 -11.03
CA PRO A 326 27.07 0.43 -12.26
C PRO A 326 26.57 1.19 -13.48
N GLY A 327 27.42 1.37 -14.49
CA GLY A 327 27.10 2.16 -15.69
C GLY A 327 27.08 3.68 -15.47
N GLY A 328 27.35 4.19 -14.26
CA GLY A 328 27.26 5.62 -13.93
C GLY A 328 28.20 6.55 -14.72
N GLY A 329 29.16 6.02 -15.48
CA GLY A 329 30.01 6.81 -16.38
C GLY A 329 29.21 7.57 -17.46
N THR A 330 28.03 7.08 -17.82
CA THR A 330 27.16 7.70 -18.83
C THR A 330 26.34 8.88 -18.32
N LEU A 331 26.28 9.11 -17.00
CA LEU A 331 25.51 10.21 -16.42
C LEU A 331 25.95 11.55 -16.99
N SER A 332 25.01 12.34 -17.49
CA SER A 332 25.25 13.71 -17.93
C SER A 332 25.67 14.61 -16.77
N ARG A 333 26.27 15.75 -17.08
CA ARG A 333 26.63 16.74 -16.05
C ARG A 333 25.40 17.22 -15.29
N LYS A 334 24.28 17.43 -15.99
CA LYS A 334 23.01 17.86 -15.41
C LYS A 334 22.50 16.86 -14.36
N GLU A 335 22.49 15.56 -14.67
CA GLU A 335 22.05 14.53 -13.72
C GLU A 335 22.93 14.51 -12.46
N ILE A 336 24.24 14.70 -12.59
CA ILE A 336 25.15 14.80 -11.45
C ILE A 336 24.85 16.04 -10.59
N ASP A 337 24.58 17.18 -11.23
CA ASP A 337 24.20 18.41 -10.53
C ASP A 337 22.84 18.25 -9.81
N ASP A 338 21.88 17.57 -10.44
CA ASP A 338 20.58 17.22 -9.82
C ASP A 338 20.78 16.31 -8.60
N TYR A 339 21.65 15.30 -8.67
CA TYR A 339 22.01 14.46 -7.51
C TYR A 339 22.72 15.25 -6.41
N THR A 340 23.55 16.23 -6.78
CA THR A 340 24.23 17.11 -5.82
C THR A 340 23.20 17.94 -5.04
N GLN A 341 22.18 18.46 -5.71
CA GLN A 341 21.08 19.16 -5.06
C GLN A 341 20.25 18.22 -4.18
N PHE A 342 19.98 17.00 -4.64
CA PHE A 342 19.25 16.00 -3.86
C PHE A 342 19.94 15.67 -2.52
N VAL A 343 21.25 15.39 -2.53
CA VAL A 343 21.97 15.08 -1.28
C VAL A 343 22.11 16.29 -0.34
N ALA A 344 22.05 17.51 -0.88
CA ALA A 344 22.09 18.74 -0.08
C ALA A 344 20.86 18.91 0.82
N ILE A 345 19.69 18.37 0.43
CA ILE A 345 18.48 18.35 1.25
C ILE A 345 18.70 17.55 2.55
N TYR A 346 19.64 16.59 2.54
CA TYR A 346 20.05 15.79 3.70
C TYR A 346 21.27 16.37 4.43
N GLY A 347 21.69 17.60 4.10
CA GLY A 347 22.76 18.33 4.80
C GLY A 347 24.16 18.17 4.19
N ALA A 348 24.31 17.44 3.07
CA ALA A 348 25.61 17.33 2.40
C ALA A 348 26.04 18.67 1.77
N LYS A 349 27.31 19.05 1.93
CA LYS A 349 27.87 20.30 1.35
C LYS A 349 28.26 20.18 -0.13
N GLY A 350 28.26 18.96 -0.66
CA GLY A 350 28.60 18.66 -2.05
C GLY A 350 28.61 17.16 -2.31
N LEU A 351 28.70 16.79 -3.59
CA LEU A 351 28.77 15.39 -4.04
C LEU A 351 29.99 15.21 -4.95
N ALA A 352 31.06 14.71 -4.37
CA ALA A 352 32.26 14.35 -5.12
C ALA A 352 31.98 13.08 -5.95
N TYR A 353 32.46 13.04 -7.20
CA TYR A 353 32.24 11.91 -8.11
C TYR A 353 33.50 11.61 -8.91
N ILE A 354 33.66 10.37 -9.35
CA ILE A 354 34.67 9.97 -10.33
C ILE A 354 34.00 9.14 -11.41
N LYS A 355 34.13 9.54 -12.68
CA LYS A 355 33.77 8.69 -13.81
C LYS A 355 34.97 7.83 -14.18
N VAL A 356 34.80 6.51 -14.06
CA VAL A 356 35.83 5.52 -14.41
C VAL A 356 35.58 5.08 -15.85
N ASN A 357 36.41 5.56 -16.78
CA ASN A 357 36.29 5.23 -18.21
C ASN A 357 37.17 4.03 -18.57
N GLU A 358 38.46 4.07 -18.21
CA GLU A 358 39.43 3.01 -18.53
C GLU A 358 40.46 2.84 -17.41
N ILE A 359 40.27 1.85 -16.53
CA ILE A 359 41.16 1.62 -15.38
C ILE A 359 42.63 1.40 -15.81
N ALA A 360 42.86 0.75 -16.96
CA ALA A 360 44.20 0.46 -17.48
C ALA A 360 45.04 1.71 -17.80
N LYS A 361 44.39 2.88 -17.99
CA LYS A 361 45.07 4.15 -18.25
C LYS A 361 45.41 4.92 -16.97
N GLY A 362 45.21 4.33 -15.78
CA GLY A 362 45.46 5.01 -14.51
C GLY A 362 44.67 6.31 -14.39
N ARG A 363 45.32 7.40 -13.96
CA ARG A 363 44.68 8.72 -13.77
C ARG A 363 44.01 9.27 -15.03
N GLU A 364 44.56 9.01 -16.23
CA GLU A 364 43.98 9.50 -17.48
C GLU A 364 42.64 8.81 -17.83
N GLY A 365 42.42 7.62 -17.28
CA GLY A 365 41.16 6.89 -17.38
C GLY A 365 40.08 7.35 -16.41
N LEU A 366 40.39 8.30 -15.52
CA LEU A 366 39.49 8.82 -14.48
C LEU A 366 39.09 10.27 -14.77
N GLN A 367 37.84 10.48 -15.15
CA GLN A 367 37.30 11.81 -15.40
C GLN A 367 36.63 12.38 -14.14
N SER A 368 37.28 13.34 -13.49
CA SER A 368 36.75 13.99 -12.29
C SER A 368 37.50 15.29 -11.93
N PRO A 369 36.83 16.29 -11.33
CA PRO A 369 37.50 17.44 -10.74
C PRO A 369 38.38 17.12 -9.53
N ILE A 370 38.21 15.97 -8.87
CA ILE A 370 38.93 15.65 -7.61
C ILE A 370 40.17 14.78 -7.79
N VAL A 371 40.32 14.07 -8.93
CA VAL A 371 41.40 13.07 -9.14
C VAL A 371 42.80 13.65 -8.93
N LYS A 372 43.02 14.92 -9.30
CA LYS A 372 44.30 15.61 -9.09
C LYS A 372 44.69 15.80 -7.62
N ASN A 373 43.73 15.73 -6.70
CA ASN A 373 43.92 15.93 -5.27
C ASN A 373 43.94 14.61 -4.47
N LEU A 374 43.94 13.46 -5.18
CA LEU A 374 44.06 12.13 -4.59
C LEU A 374 45.51 11.63 -4.77
N SER A 375 46.01 10.86 -3.80
CA SER A 375 47.30 10.19 -3.90
C SER A 375 47.21 8.99 -4.85
N ASP A 376 48.32 8.36 -5.24
CA ASP A 376 48.27 7.12 -6.04
C ASP A 376 47.88 5.89 -5.20
N VAL A 377 47.96 6.01 -3.87
CA VAL A 377 47.56 4.97 -2.91
C VAL A 377 46.04 5.00 -2.64
N ALA A 378 45.43 6.19 -2.73
CA ALA A 378 44.00 6.44 -2.51
C ALA A 378 43.22 6.43 -3.82
#